data_AF-A0A7W1UNB0-F1
#
_entry.id   AF-A0A7W1UNB0-F1
#
_cell.length_a   1.000
_cell.length_b   1.000
_cell.length_c   1.000
_cell.angle_alpha   90.00
_cell.angle_beta   90.00
_cell.angle_gamma   90.00
#
_symmetry.space_group_name_H-M   'P 1'
#
loop_
_entity.id
_entity.type
_entity.pdbx_description
1 polymer ?
#
loop_
_entity_poly.entity_id
_entity_poly.type
_entity_poly.pdbx_seq_one_letter_code
_entity_poly.pdbx_strand_id
1 'polypeptide(L)'
;MNKTLQAHLSLVIVNIIYAANFSIAKEVMPSHVQPFAFVLMRVAGALLLFWLVSAFFIKEKVDKKDLPYMAMLAVFGVALNQLLFLKGLSITQPINGAIIMTSNPII
;
A
#
# COMPACT_ATOMS: atom_id res chain seq x y z
N MET A 1 22.82 -20.59 -1.91
CA MET A 1 21.41 -20.64 -2.37
C MET A 1 21.32 -19.95 -3.72
N ASN A 2 20.62 -20.55 -4.68
CA ASN A 2 20.48 -19.96 -6.01
C ASN A 2 19.59 -18.70 -5.91
N LYS A 3 20.17 -17.51 -6.13
CA LYS A 3 19.51 -16.20 -5.93
C LYS A 3 18.19 -16.10 -6.71
N THR A 4 18.13 -16.76 -7.86
CA THR A 4 16.95 -16.84 -8.71
C THR A 4 15.79 -17.58 -8.02
N LEU A 5 16.06 -18.68 -7.31
CA LEU A 5 15.04 -19.44 -6.59
C LEU A 5 14.49 -18.65 -5.40
N GLN A 6 15.35 -17.92 -4.68
CA GLN A 6 14.91 -17.01 -3.60
C GLN A 6 14.03 -15.88 -4.15
N ALA A 7 14.37 -15.30 -5.29
CA ALA A 7 13.54 -14.27 -5.92
C ALA A 7 12.16 -14.81 -6.31
N HIS A 8 12.09 -16.01 -6.91
CA HIS A 8 10.81 -16.62 -7.30
C HIS A 8 9.94 -16.97 -6.07
N LEU A 9 10.53 -17.54 -5.02
CA LEU A 9 9.81 -17.82 -3.77
C LEU A 9 9.27 -16.53 -3.13
N SER A 10 10.08 -15.48 -3.06
CA SER A 10 9.64 -14.18 -2.55
C SER A 10 8.50 -13.60 -3.39
N LEU A 11 8.57 -13.69 -4.72
CA LEU A 11 7.50 -13.23 -5.62
C LEU A 11 6.20 -14.01 -5.40
N VAL A 12 6.27 -15.33 -5.22
CA VAL A 12 5.08 -16.14 -4.93
C VAL A 12 4.45 -15.75 -3.60
N ILE A 13 5.25 -15.60 -2.55
CA ILE A 13 4.77 -15.20 -1.22
C ILE A 13 4.10 -13.82 -1.29
N VAL A 14 4.74 -12.86 -1.96
CA VAL A 14 4.19 -11.51 -2.14
C VAL A 14 2.85 -11.56 -2.86
N ASN A 15 2.73 -12.34 -3.95
CA ASN A 15 1.46 -12.48 -4.67
C ASN A 15 0.36 -13.12 -3.82
N ILE A 16 0.69 -14.13 -2.99
CA ILE A 16 -0.27 -14.73 -2.05
C ILE A 16 -0.75 -13.70 -1.02
N ILE A 17 0.17 -12.91 -0.46
CA ILE A 17 -0.16 -11.83 0.48
C ILE A 17 -1.07 -10.79 -0.18
N TYR A 18 -0.78 -10.40 -1.43
CA TYR A 18 -1.64 -9.49 -2.18
C TYR A 18 -3.03 -10.07 -2.43
N ALA A 19 -3.13 -11.33 -2.89
CA ALA A 19 -4.41 -12.00 -3.12
C ALA A 19 -5.25 -12.10 -1.84
N ALA A 20 -4.61 -12.45 -0.71
CA ALA A 20 -5.26 -12.44 0.59
C ALA A 20 -5.72 -11.03 0.98
N ASN A 21 -4.91 -10.01 0.73
CA ASN A 21 -5.28 -8.62 1.00
C ASN A 21 -6.52 -8.18 0.21
N PHE A 22 -6.62 -8.57 -1.06
CA PHE A 22 -7.78 -8.28 -1.90
C PHE A 22 -9.07 -8.93 -1.40
N SER A 23 -9.01 -10.21 -0.99
CA SER A 23 -10.18 -10.90 -0.42
C SER A 23 -10.59 -10.31 0.93
N ILE A 24 -9.64 -10.11 1.84
CA ILE A 24 -9.91 -9.56 3.19
C ILE A 24 -10.44 -8.12 3.08
N ALA A 25 -9.84 -7.29 2.22
CA ALA A 25 -10.31 -5.92 2.03
C ALA A 25 -11.74 -5.86 1.49
N LYS A 26 -12.12 -6.81 0.62
CA LYS A 26 -13.49 -6.91 0.12
C LYS A 26 -14.46 -7.50 1.15
N GLU A 27 -14.03 -8.43 1.98
CA GLU A 27 -14.90 -8.99 3.02
C GLU A 27 -15.19 -7.97 4.14
N VAL A 28 -14.25 -7.05 4.39
CA VAL A 28 -14.36 -5.96 5.37
C VAL A 28 -15.13 -4.73 4.81
N MET A 29 -15.22 -4.57 3.49
CA MET A 29 -15.96 -3.47 2.83
C MET A 29 -17.26 -3.96 2.18
N PRO A 30 -18.41 -3.26 2.31
CA PRO A 30 -18.58 -1.91 2.87
C PRO A 30 -19.29 -1.88 4.23
N SER A 31 -19.69 -3.03 4.79
CA SER A 31 -20.55 -3.10 5.98
C SER A 31 -19.83 -2.77 7.30
N HIS A 32 -18.50 -2.93 7.38
CA HIS A 32 -17.75 -2.76 8.63
C HIS A 32 -16.74 -1.61 8.62
N VAL A 33 -16.06 -1.33 7.50
CA VAL A 33 -15.07 -0.24 7.42
C VAL A 33 -15.16 0.46 6.05
N GLN A 34 -15.34 1.78 6.05
CA GLN A 34 -15.32 2.55 4.80
C GLN A 34 -13.91 2.53 4.16
N PRO A 35 -13.80 2.59 2.82
CA PRO A 35 -12.51 2.60 2.11
C PRO A 35 -11.53 3.64 2.66
N PHE A 36 -12.04 4.80 3.04
CA PHE A 36 -11.27 5.89 3.65
C PHE A 36 -10.68 5.51 5.02
N ALA A 37 -11.46 4.84 5.87
CA ALA A 37 -11.02 4.39 7.19
C ALA A 37 -9.93 3.30 7.08
N PHE A 38 -9.98 2.44 6.06
CA PHE A 38 -8.93 1.46 5.80
C PHE A 38 -7.62 2.11 5.32
N VAL A 39 -7.70 3.14 4.46
CA VAL A 39 -6.50 3.94 4.10
C VAL A 39 -5.93 4.61 5.34
N LEU A 40 -6.76 5.26 6.15
CA LEU A 40 -6.30 5.92 7.37
C LEU A 40 -5.65 4.95 8.35
N MET A 41 -6.20 3.76 8.54
CA MET A 41 -5.59 2.73 9.39
C MET A 41 -4.21 2.31 8.88
N ARG A 42 -4.03 2.14 7.57
CA ARG A 42 -2.72 1.87 6.97
C ARG A 42 -1.74 3.03 7.17
N VAL A 43 -2.15 4.26 6.88
CA VAL A 43 -1.28 5.45 6.99
C VAL A 43 -0.90 5.71 8.45
N ALA A 44 -1.84 5.56 9.39
CA ALA A 44 -1.57 5.69 10.83
C ALA A 44 -0.64 4.60 11.34
N GLY A 45 -0.82 3.34 10.91
CA GLY A 45 0.08 2.24 11.24
C GLY A 45 1.50 2.47 10.70
N ALA A 46 1.62 2.92 9.45
CA ALA A 46 2.90 3.28 8.85
C ALA A 46 3.56 4.44 9.62
N LEU A 47 2.80 5.49 9.96
CA LEU A 47 3.29 6.62 10.74
C LEU A 47 3.81 6.20 12.12
N LEU A 48 3.09 5.34 12.83
CA LEU A 48 3.52 4.81 14.13
C LEU A 48 4.81 3.98 14.01
N LEU A 49 4.89 3.11 13.01
CA LEU A 49 6.09 2.30 12.77
C LEU A 49 7.29 3.16 12.36
N PHE A 50 7.11 4.11 11.45
CA PHE A 50 8.18 5.03 11.04
C PHE A 50 8.64 5.91 12.20
N TRP A 51 7.72 6.36 13.06
CA TRP A 51 8.08 7.12 14.25
C TRP A 51 8.88 6.25 15.22
N LEU A 52 8.44 5.02 15.50
CA LEU A 52 9.19 4.08 16.35
C LEU A 52 10.60 3.82 15.78
N VAL A 53 10.72 3.52 14.49
CA VAL A 53 12.02 3.30 13.84
C VAL A 53 12.90 4.55 13.89
N SER A 54 12.33 5.74 13.66
CA SER A 54 13.07 7.00 13.75
C SER A 54 13.52 7.32 15.18
N ALA A 55 12.74 6.92 16.19
CA ALA A 55 13.09 7.09 17.60
C ALA A 55 14.25 6.18 18.03
N PHE A 56 14.31 4.94 17.52
CA PHE A 56 15.28 3.93 17.97
C PHE A 56 16.52 3.77 17.06
N PHE A 57 16.41 3.99 15.75
CA PHE A 57 17.43 3.57 14.79
C PHE A 57 18.01 4.70 13.93
N ILE A 58 17.17 5.52 13.29
CA ILE A 58 17.64 6.45 12.25
C ILE A 58 17.08 7.86 12.51
N LYS A 59 17.98 8.75 12.93
CA LYS A 59 17.75 10.21 12.95
C LYS A 59 18.34 10.82 11.68
N GLU A 60 17.71 10.56 10.54
CA GLU A 60 18.02 11.33 9.33
C GLU A 60 17.45 12.74 9.47
N LYS A 61 18.32 13.74 9.27
CA LYS A 61 17.89 15.14 9.19
C LYS A 61 17.38 15.39 7.78
N VAL A 62 16.05 15.49 7.64
CA VAL A 62 15.43 15.94 6.39
C VAL A 62 15.63 17.44 6.25
N ASP A 63 16.10 17.88 5.09
CA ASP A 63 16.26 19.30 4.80
C ASP A 63 14.87 19.96 4.69
N LYS A 64 14.72 21.17 5.25
CA LYS A 64 13.40 21.84 5.32
C LYS A 64 12.82 22.17 3.95
N LYS A 65 13.70 22.24 2.93
CA LYS A 65 13.34 22.47 1.53
C LYS A 65 12.66 21.26 0.88
N ASP A 66 12.91 20.07 1.40
CA ASP A 66 12.39 18.81 0.84
C ASP A 66 11.05 18.41 1.46
N LEU A 67 10.70 18.96 2.63
CA LEU A 67 9.40 18.77 3.27
C LEU A 67 8.19 19.03 2.34
N PRO A 68 8.10 20.16 1.60
CA PRO A 68 6.98 20.40 0.70
C PRO A 68 6.94 19.40 -0.47
N TYR A 69 8.10 19.00 -1.00
CA TYR A 69 8.17 17.97 -2.05
C TYR A 69 7.74 16.59 -1.54
N MET A 70 8.18 16.20 -0.33
CA MET A 70 7.74 14.98 0.33
C MET A 70 6.24 14.99 0.60
N ALA A 71 5.68 16.12 1.05
CA ALA A 71 4.23 16.26 1.26
C ALA A 71 3.46 16.09 -0.06
N MET A 72 3.94 16.73 -1.14
CA MET A 72 3.32 16.60 -2.46
C MET A 72 3.40 15.15 -2.99
N LEU A 73 4.56 14.50 -2.86
CA LEU A 73 4.74 13.09 -3.24
C LEU A 73 3.89 12.14 -2.38
N ALA A 74 3.75 12.42 -1.08
CA ALA A 74 2.90 11.62 -0.20
C ALA A 74 1.42 11.74 -0.59
N VAL A 75 0.94 12.94 -0.91
CA VAL A 75 -0.45 13.18 -1.30
C VAL A 75 -0.75 12.60 -2.68
N PHE A 76 0.06 12.92 -3.70
CA PHE A 76 -0.19 12.50 -5.08
C PHE A 76 0.24 11.06 -5.34
N GLY A 77 1.39 10.64 -4.81
CA GLY A 77 1.95 9.31 -5.05
C GLY A 77 1.30 8.22 -4.20
N VAL A 78 1.06 8.48 -2.91
CA VAL A 78 0.62 7.43 -1.97
C VAL A 78 -0.84 7.58 -1.60
N ALA A 79 -1.27 8.74 -1.10
CA ALA A 79 -2.63 8.92 -0.59
C ALA A 79 -3.67 8.83 -1.71
N LEU A 80 -3.50 9.57 -2.80
CA LEU A 80 -4.40 9.52 -3.95
C LEU A 80 -4.43 8.15 -4.61
N ASN A 81 -3.26 7.52 -4.81
CA ASN A 81 -3.18 6.18 -5.37
C ASN A 81 -3.93 5.15 -4.50
N GLN A 82 -3.67 5.15 -3.19
CA GLN A 82 -4.26 4.19 -2.26
C GLN A 82 -5.78 4.42 -2.10
N LEU A 83 -6.25 5.67 -2.12
CA LEU A 83 -7.66 6.03 -2.09
C LEU A 83 -8.40 5.61 -3.35
N LEU A 84 -7.84 5.92 -4.53
CA LEU A 84 -8.41 5.52 -5.82
C LEU A 84 -8.47 4.00 -5.95
N PHE A 85 -7.42 3.31 -5.49
CA PHE A 85 -7.35 1.86 -5.48
C PHE A 85 -8.42 1.23 -4.59
N LEU A 86 -8.53 1.65 -3.32
CA LEU A 86 -9.54 1.07 -2.41
C LEU A 86 -10.97 1.46 -2.81
N LYS A 87 -11.18 2.67 -3.34
CA LYS A 87 -12.49 3.07 -3.87
C LYS A 87 -12.85 2.26 -5.12
N GLY A 88 -11.89 2.04 -6.01
CA GLY A 88 -12.04 1.16 -7.17
C GLY A 88 -12.39 -0.26 -6.73
N LEU A 89 -11.64 -0.82 -5.77
CA LEU A 89 -11.88 -2.15 -5.22
C LEU A 89 -13.26 -2.27 -4.54
N SER A 90 -13.70 -1.23 -3.84
CA SER A 90 -15.01 -1.19 -3.18
C SER A 90 -16.18 -1.18 -4.16
N ILE A 91 -15.99 -0.69 -5.38
CA ILE A 91 -17.05 -0.62 -6.41
C ILE A 91 -16.94 -1.82 -7.39
N THR A 92 -15.81 -2.53 -7.41
CA THR A 92 -15.54 -3.62 -8.34
C THR A 92 -15.44 -5.00 -7.67
N GLN A 93 -15.25 -6.05 -8.47
CA GLN A 93 -14.89 -7.37 -7.97
C GLN A 93 -13.36 -7.47 -7.81
N PRO A 94 -12.85 -8.20 -6.79
CA PRO A 94 -11.41 -8.32 -6.57
C PRO A 94 -10.69 -8.91 -7.76
N ILE A 95 -11.37 -9.77 -8.52
CA ILE A 95 -10.91 -10.33 -9.79
C ILE A 95 -10.63 -9.22 -10.80
N ASN A 96 -11.54 -8.27 -10.98
CA ASN A 96 -11.36 -7.15 -11.91
C ASN A 96 -10.25 -6.20 -11.42
N GLY A 97 -10.18 -5.95 -10.11
CA GLY A 97 -9.11 -5.16 -9.51
C GLY A 97 -7.72 -5.79 -9.69
N ALA A 98 -7.61 -7.11 -9.52
CA ALA A 98 -6.38 -7.86 -9.73
C ALA A 98 -5.93 -7.80 -11.20
N ILE A 99 -6.85 -7.99 -12.15
CA ILE A 99 -6.55 -7.89 -13.59
C ILE A 99 -6.02 -6.50 -13.95
N ILE A 100 -6.68 -5.43 -13.50
CA ILE A 100 -6.23 -4.05 -13.74
C ILE A 100 -4.84 -3.80 -13.13
N MET A 101 -4.59 -4.28 -11.91
CA MET A 101 -3.27 -4.14 -11.27
C MET A 101 -2.17 -4.92 -12.00
N THR A 102 -2.47 -6.10 -12.55
CA THR A 102 -1.51 -6.86 -13.38
C THR A 102 -1.25 -6.18 -14.72
N SER A 103 -2.19 -5.39 -15.24
CA SER A 103 -2.04 -4.62 -16.48
C SER A 103 -1.36 -3.26 -16.30
N ASN A 104 -1.20 -2.76 -15.07
CA ASN A 104 -0.53 -1.48 -14.79
C ASN A 104 0.89 -1.32 -15.40
N PRO A 105 1.75 -2.36 -15.49
CA PRO A 105 3.08 -2.23 -16.10
C PRO A 105 3.06 -2.04 -17.62
N ILE A 106 1.90 -2.19 -18.26
CA ILE A 106 1.72 -2.02 -19.71
C ILE A 106 1.49 -0.52 -20.05
N ILE A 107 1.12 0.30 -19.05
CA ILE A 107 0.86 1.74 -19.15
C ILE A 107 2.10 2.51 -18.67
#